data_AF-A0A5E3XQI8-F1
#
_entry.id   AF-A0A5E3XQI8-F1
#
_cell.length_a   1.000
_cell.length_b   1.000
_cell.length_c   1.000
_cell.angle_alpha   90.00
_cell.angle_beta   90.00
_cell.angle_gamma   90.00
#
_symmetry.space_group_name_H-M   'P 1'
#
loop_
_entity.id
_entity.type
_entity.pdbx_description
1 polymer ?
#
loop_
_entity_poly.entity_id
_entity_poly.type
_entity_poly.pdbx_seq_one_letter_code
_entity_poly.pdbx_strand_id
1 'polypeptide(L)'
;MDEYSDEDMPGWLLELVMDEMPSTTERDRQIRTDLRTVMRHRRSNGGQASRLTSQQMLEIVDSLPKLDEEDLSRIDHRDASCPICLNTLLAAIADEELAQVMDSPMLGDLGVTRITETCGHIFCRKCLLTWLRDGHPTCPLCRTPFLKTVTPSSSAEQVSGADDDFEAALSRIIAAYQEERTSIRAAPMHPDQMAGIIPSAFTVFGAPLAVPAEITYTTDRSEFSGMYS
;
A
#
# COMPACT_ATOMS: atom_id res chain seq x y z
N MET A 1 4.60 -9.23 26.51
CA MET A 1 3.89 -7.99 26.15
C MET A 1 4.19 -7.82 24.69
N ASP A 2 3.46 -8.58 23.89
CA ASP A 2 3.68 -8.67 22.45
C ASP A 2 3.04 -7.45 21.79
N GLU A 3 3.86 -6.75 21.01
CA GLU A 3 3.47 -5.65 20.13
C GLU A 3 2.46 -6.17 19.11
N TYR A 4 1.22 -5.70 19.23
CA TYR A 4 0.17 -5.93 18.25
C TYR A 4 0.40 -4.94 17.10
N SER A 5 1.08 -5.40 16.05
CA SER A 5 1.27 -4.64 14.81
C SER A 5 -0.10 -4.42 14.13
N ASP A 6 -0.48 -3.16 13.95
CA ASP A 6 -1.74 -2.67 13.36
C ASP A 6 -1.95 -3.01 11.86
N GLU A 7 -1.12 -3.86 11.25
CA GLU A 7 -1.05 -3.98 9.78
C GLU A 7 -1.68 -5.25 9.19
N ASP A 8 -2.29 -6.13 9.99
CA ASP A 8 -3.05 -7.26 9.46
C ASP A 8 -4.34 -7.46 10.26
N MET A 9 -5.34 -6.62 9.98
CA MET A 9 -6.72 -6.98 10.32
C MET A 9 -7.14 -8.15 9.43
N PRO A 10 -7.26 -9.39 9.95
CA PRO A 10 -7.65 -10.51 9.13
C PRO A 10 -9.07 -10.27 8.60
N GLY A 11 -9.31 -10.63 7.33
CA GLY A 11 -10.58 -10.30 6.65
C GLY A 11 -11.86 -10.76 7.37
N TRP A 12 -11.77 -11.78 8.25
CA TRP A 12 -12.88 -12.22 9.08
C TRP A 12 -13.27 -11.19 10.17
N LEU A 13 -12.33 -10.36 10.63
CA LEU A 13 -12.57 -9.36 11.67
C LEU A 13 -13.24 -8.11 11.08
N LEU A 14 -12.92 -7.77 9.83
CA LEU A 14 -13.69 -6.81 9.02
C LEU A 14 -15.10 -7.35 8.71
N GLU A 15 -15.24 -8.63 8.37
CA GLU A 15 -16.56 -9.26 8.19
C GLU A 15 -17.39 -9.23 9.48
N LEU A 16 -16.78 -9.49 10.64
CA LEU A 16 -17.44 -9.44 11.95
C LEU A 16 -17.89 -8.03 12.33
N VAL A 17 -17.04 -7.02 12.14
CA VAL A 17 -17.38 -5.61 12.39
C VAL A 17 -18.50 -5.14 11.45
N MET A 18 -18.53 -5.63 10.21
CA MET A 18 -19.61 -5.33 9.28
C MET A 18 -20.93 -6.02 9.63
N ASP A 19 -20.89 -7.19 10.28
CA ASP A 19 -22.05 -7.98 10.73
C ASP A 19 -22.64 -7.51 12.07
N GLU A 20 -21.83 -6.99 13.01
CA GLU A 20 -22.28 -6.52 14.32
C GLU A 20 -22.91 -5.11 14.32
N MET A 21 -22.77 -4.36 13.23
CA MET A 21 -23.40 -3.04 13.12
C MET A 21 -24.90 -3.17 12.80
N PRO A 22 -25.81 -2.69 13.66
CA PRO A 22 -27.24 -2.72 13.36
C PRO A 22 -27.53 -1.90 12.10
N SER A 23 -27.97 -2.56 11.03
CA SER A 23 -28.43 -1.88 9.81
C SER A 23 -29.66 -1.03 10.13
N THR A 24 -29.47 0.28 10.26
CA THR A 24 -30.55 1.20 10.62
C THR A 24 -31.48 1.48 9.45
N THR A 25 -31.02 1.28 8.21
CA THR A 25 -31.79 1.52 6.99
C THR A 25 -31.59 0.43 5.92
N GLU A 26 -32.54 0.33 4.97
CA GLU A 26 -32.39 -0.53 3.79
C GLU A 26 -31.20 -0.13 2.92
N ARG A 27 -30.89 1.18 2.89
CA ARG A 27 -29.71 1.74 2.21
C ARG A 27 -28.42 1.17 2.79
N ASP A 28 -28.31 1.01 4.11
CA ASP A 28 -27.13 0.44 4.76
C ASP A 28 -26.91 -1.05 4.42
N ARG A 29 -28.00 -1.80 4.20
CA ARG A 29 -27.93 -3.22 3.78
C ARG A 29 -27.46 -3.33 2.33
N GLN A 30 -27.96 -2.47 1.47
CA GLN A 30 -27.56 -2.44 0.06
C GLN A 30 -26.08 -2.10 -0.09
N ILE A 31 -25.59 -1.06 0.62
CA ILE A 31 -24.17 -0.67 0.59
C ILE A 31 -23.26 -1.81 1.10
N ARG A 32 -23.64 -2.50 2.18
CA ARG A 32 -22.91 -3.68 2.67
C ARG A 32 -22.85 -4.79 1.63
N THR A 33 -23.96 -5.05 0.95
CA THR A 33 -24.03 -6.09 -0.09
C THR A 33 -23.15 -5.72 -1.28
N ASP A 34 -23.19 -4.47 -1.72
CA ASP A 34 -22.35 -3.97 -2.80
C ASP A 34 -20.85 -4.01 -2.43
N LEU A 35 -20.50 -3.65 -1.19
CA LEU A 35 -19.12 -3.76 -0.68
C LEU A 35 -18.63 -5.22 -0.70
N ARG A 36 -19.48 -6.17 -0.29
CA ARG A 36 -19.14 -7.61 -0.35
C ARG A 36 -18.93 -8.07 -1.80
N THR A 37 -19.74 -7.60 -2.74
CA THR A 37 -19.58 -7.89 -4.17
C THR A 37 -18.26 -7.36 -4.71
N VAL A 38 -17.92 -6.09 -4.41
CA VAL A 38 -16.65 -5.47 -4.80
C VAL A 38 -15.44 -6.21 -4.19
N MET A 39 -15.50 -6.56 -2.91
CA MET A 39 -14.44 -7.30 -2.24
C MET A 39 -14.26 -8.71 -2.80
N ARG A 40 -15.35 -9.42 -3.10
CA ARG A 40 -15.31 -10.74 -3.75
C ARG A 40 -14.68 -10.66 -5.13
N HIS A 41 -15.11 -9.70 -5.95
CA HIS A 41 -14.55 -9.48 -7.28
C HIS A 41 -13.06 -9.14 -7.20
N ARG A 42 -12.64 -8.27 -6.28
CA ARG A 42 -11.23 -7.95 -6.04
C ARG A 42 -10.41 -9.13 -5.51
N ARG A 43 -11.01 -10.05 -4.75
CA ARG A 43 -10.35 -11.30 -4.33
C ARG A 43 -10.24 -12.30 -5.49
N SER A 44 -11.24 -12.40 -6.35
CA SER A 44 -11.21 -13.29 -7.52
C SER A 44 -10.27 -12.79 -8.61
N ASN A 45 -10.25 -11.47 -8.89
CA ASN A 45 -9.44 -10.87 -9.95
C ASN A 45 -8.09 -10.31 -9.46
N GLY A 46 -7.97 -9.93 -8.19
CA GLY A 46 -6.74 -9.41 -7.57
C GLY A 46 -6.05 -10.39 -6.60
N GLY A 47 -6.66 -11.54 -6.30
CA GLY A 47 -6.12 -12.56 -5.39
C GLY A 47 -5.24 -13.62 -6.04
N GLN A 48 -5.02 -13.55 -7.36
CA GLN A 48 -3.95 -14.27 -8.03
C GLN A 48 -2.67 -13.43 -8.18
N ALA A 49 -2.40 -12.53 -7.24
CA ALA A 49 -1.00 -12.32 -6.85
C ALA A 49 -0.54 -13.63 -6.20
N SER A 50 -0.24 -14.61 -7.06
CA SER A 50 0.20 -15.96 -6.72
C SER A 50 1.27 -15.82 -5.64
N ARG A 51 0.99 -16.31 -4.42
CA ARG A 51 2.03 -16.43 -3.40
C ARG A 51 3.12 -17.28 -4.03
N LEU A 52 4.21 -16.64 -4.42
CA LEU A 52 5.33 -17.33 -5.04
C LEU A 52 5.90 -18.29 -4.00
N THR A 53 6.07 -19.54 -4.39
CA THR A 53 6.83 -20.49 -3.56
C THR A 53 8.26 -19.99 -3.41
N SER A 54 8.93 -20.34 -2.31
CA SER A 54 10.34 -19.98 -2.09
C SER A 54 11.26 -20.38 -3.25
N GLN A 55 10.94 -21.48 -3.94
CA GLN A 55 11.68 -21.93 -5.12
C GLN A 55 11.48 -20.99 -6.32
N GLN A 56 10.23 -20.60 -6.62
CA GLN A 56 9.93 -19.68 -7.72
C GLN A 56 10.54 -18.29 -7.49
N MET A 57 10.61 -17.83 -6.24
CA MET A 57 11.26 -16.54 -5.92
C MET A 57 12.76 -16.56 -6.23
N LEU A 58 13.46 -17.64 -5.88
CA LEU A 58 14.89 -17.80 -6.19
C LEU A 58 15.13 -17.89 -7.70
N GLU A 59 14.26 -18.57 -8.43
CA GLU A 59 14.35 -18.69 -9.89
C GLU A 59 14.15 -17.34 -10.60
N ILE A 60 13.20 -16.53 -10.14
CA ILE A 60 13.02 -15.16 -10.64
C ILE A 60 14.27 -14.33 -10.36
N VAL A 61 14.83 -14.45 -9.16
CA VAL A 61 16.03 -13.70 -8.78
C VAL A 61 17.25 -14.10 -9.62
N ASP A 62 17.44 -15.39 -9.86
CA ASP A 62 18.58 -15.90 -10.61
C ASP A 62 18.49 -15.55 -12.10
N SER A 63 17.28 -15.51 -12.65
CA SER A 63 17.04 -15.11 -14.05
C SER A 63 17.16 -13.61 -14.30
N LEU A 64 17.17 -12.78 -13.25
CA LEU A 64 17.28 -11.33 -13.42
C LEU A 64 18.70 -10.91 -13.84
N PRO A 65 18.83 -10.11 -14.92
CA PRO A 65 20.12 -9.66 -15.40
C PRO A 65 20.82 -8.77 -14.36
N LYS A 66 22.14 -8.95 -14.25
CA LYS A 66 23.03 -8.01 -13.59
C LYS A 66 23.44 -6.95 -14.60
N LEU A 67 23.36 -5.67 -14.23
CA LEU A 67 23.71 -4.55 -15.09
C LEU A 67 25.04 -3.93 -14.65
N ASP A 68 25.88 -3.63 -15.63
CA ASP A 68 27.11 -2.87 -15.46
C ASP A 68 26.91 -1.36 -15.72
N GLU A 69 27.98 -0.57 -15.57
CA GLU A 69 27.92 0.88 -15.80
C GLU A 69 27.65 1.21 -17.29
N GLU A 70 28.15 0.39 -18.22
CA GLU A 70 27.89 0.57 -19.64
C GLU A 70 26.40 0.40 -19.98
N ASP A 71 25.75 -0.59 -19.39
CA ASP A 71 24.33 -0.85 -19.60
C ASP A 71 23.45 0.26 -19.02
N LEU A 72 23.78 0.79 -17.84
CA LEU A 72 23.08 1.96 -17.30
C LEU A 72 23.24 3.19 -18.20
N SER A 73 24.42 3.36 -18.80
CA SER A 73 24.69 4.45 -19.75
C SER A 73 23.88 4.29 -21.04
N ARG A 74 23.73 3.06 -21.55
CA ARG A 74 22.90 2.77 -22.75
C ARG A 74 21.42 3.05 -22.52
N ILE A 75 20.94 2.86 -21.29
CA ILE A 75 19.52 3.03 -20.93
C ILE A 75 19.23 4.47 -20.46
N ASP A 76 20.24 5.37 -20.44
CA ASP A 76 20.12 6.75 -19.94
C ASP A 76 19.69 6.83 -18.46
N HIS A 77 20.17 5.88 -17.65
CA HIS A 77 19.87 5.77 -16.21
C HIS A 77 21.15 5.87 -15.34
N ARG A 78 22.17 6.56 -15.84
CA ARG A 78 23.49 6.65 -15.18
C ARG A 78 23.42 7.28 -13.79
N ASP A 79 22.62 8.32 -13.63
CA ASP A 79 22.44 9.04 -12.35
C ASP A 79 21.20 8.58 -11.58
N ALA A 80 20.57 7.48 -11.98
CA ALA A 80 19.40 6.96 -11.28
C ALA A 80 19.78 6.43 -9.89
N SER A 81 18.85 6.55 -8.95
CA SER A 81 18.94 5.98 -7.61
C SER A 81 17.94 4.84 -7.44
N CYS A 82 18.28 3.90 -6.58
CA CYS A 82 17.37 2.84 -6.20
C CYS A 82 16.18 3.44 -5.43
N PRO A 83 14.92 3.28 -5.88
CA PRO A 83 13.75 3.85 -5.21
C PRO A 83 13.48 3.32 -3.80
N ILE A 84 14.09 2.19 -3.42
CA ILE A 84 13.87 1.52 -2.14
C ILE A 84 14.84 2.02 -1.08
N CYS A 85 16.14 2.10 -1.41
CA CYS A 85 17.20 2.49 -0.46
C CYS A 85 17.79 3.88 -0.73
N LEU A 86 17.39 4.53 -1.82
CA LEU A 86 17.85 5.84 -2.26
C LEU A 86 19.35 5.95 -2.56
N ASN A 87 20.09 4.85 -2.54
CA ASN A 87 21.48 4.82 -2.97
C ASN A 87 21.57 4.93 -4.51
N THR A 88 22.62 5.56 -5.01
CA THR A 88 22.86 5.63 -6.47
C THR A 88 23.11 4.23 -7.02
N LEU A 89 22.65 3.98 -8.25
CA LEU A 89 22.87 2.67 -8.89
C LEU A 89 24.37 2.41 -9.13
N LEU A 90 25.15 3.46 -9.44
CA LEU A 90 26.60 3.37 -9.57
C LEU A 90 27.30 2.92 -8.28
N ALA A 91 26.86 3.43 -7.12
CA ALA A 91 27.40 2.97 -5.84
C ALA A 91 27.10 1.49 -5.58
N ALA A 92 25.90 1.01 -5.97
CA ALA A 92 25.56 -0.40 -5.84
C ALA A 92 26.40 -1.32 -6.76
N ILE A 93 26.81 -0.83 -7.95
CA ILE A 93 27.75 -1.54 -8.83
C ILE A 93 29.14 -1.56 -8.20
N ALA A 94 29.63 -0.42 -7.71
CA ALA A 94 30.94 -0.34 -7.05
C ALA A 94 31.03 -1.27 -5.82
N ASP A 95 29.95 -1.39 -5.04
CA ASP A 95 29.89 -2.33 -3.92
C ASP A 95 30.00 -3.80 -4.38
N GLU A 96 29.42 -4.15 -5.54
CA GLU A 96 29.54 -5.49 -6.14
C GLU A 96 30.97 -5.76 -6.63
N GLU A 97 31.60 -4.80 -7.29
CA GLU A 97 33.00 -4.92 -7.74
C GLU A 97 33.95 -5.09 -6.55
N LEU A 98 33.76 -4.31 -5.49
CA LEU A 98 34.53 -4.44 -4.26
C LEU A 98 34.34 -5.82 -3.62
N ALA A 99 33.11 -6.33 -3.58
CA ALA A 99 32.83 -7.67 -3.08
C ALA A 99 33.55 -8.76 -3.86
N GLN A 100 33.56 -8.62 -5.19
CA GLN A 100 34.19 -9.54 -6.12
C GLN A 100 35.72 -9.55 -5.91
N VAL A 101 36.35 -8.38 -5.75
CA VAL A 101 37.79 -8.27 -5.46
C VAL A 101 38.15 -8.88 -4.11
N MET A 102 37.25 -8.80 -3.14
CA MET A 102 37.46 -9.36 -1.81
C MET A 102 37.11 -10.86 -1.68
N ASP A 103 36.71 -11.53 -2.78
CA ASP A 103 36.26 -12.93 -2.81
C ASP A 103 35.26 -13.27 -1.69
N SER A 104 34.41 -12.31 -1.30
CA SER A 104 33.54 -12.46 -0.14
C SER A 104 32.19 -13.08 -0.53
N PRO A 105 31.93 -14.36 -0.21
CA PRO A 105 30.69 -15.04 -0.62
C PRO A 105 29.44 -14.46 0.07
N MET A 106 29.61 -13.63 1.10
CA MET A 106 28.51 -13.00 1.85
C MET A 106 27.90 -11.80 1.10
N LEU A 107 28.52 -11.31 0.03
CA LEU A 107 28.09 -10.13 -0.74
C LEU A 107 27.59 -10.46 -2.16
N GLY A 108 27.26 -11.73 -2.46
CA GLY A 108 26.78 -12.14 -3.79
C GLY A 108 25.42 -11.54 -4.22
N ASP A 109 24.73 -10.89 -3.28
CA ASP A 109 23.41 -10.25 -3.48
C ASP A 109 23.51 -8.76 -3.86
N LEU A 110 24.72 -8.24 -4.07
CA LEU A 110 24.94 -6.85 -4.48
C LEU A 110 24.79 -6.65 -5.99
N GLY A 111 24.90 -5.38 -6.43
CA GLY A 111 24.78 -4.99 -7.82
C GLY A 111 23.44 -4.35 -8.16
N VAL A 112 23.21 -4.22 -9.46
CA VAL A 112 22.02 -3.59 -10.03
C VAL A 112 21.30 -4.59 -10.92
N THR A 113 19.97 -4.55 -10.87
CA THR A 113 19.11 -5.47 -11.60
C THR A 113 17.91 -4.75 -12.18
N ARG A 114 17.43 -5.25 -13.33
CA ARG A 114 16.28 -4.74 -14.04
C ARG A 114 15.26 -5.83 -14.25
N ILE A 115 13.99 -5.51 -14.00
CA ILE A 115 12.87 -6.43 -14.20
C ILE A 115 12.53 -6.49 -15.70
N THR A 116 13.27 -7.27 -16.49
CA THR A 116 13.10 -7.32 -17.95
C THR A 116 11.80 -7.96 -18.41
N GLU A 117 11.28 -8.93 -17.66
CA GLU A 117 10.14 -9.73 -18.08
C GLU A 117 8.80 -8.98 -18.11
N THR A 118 8.65 -7.93 -17.28
CA THR A 118 7.34 -7.28 -17.05
C THR A 118 7.33 -5.77 -17.21
N CYS A 119 8.04 -5.03 -16.37
CA CYS A 119 7.91 -3.57 -16.28
C CYS A 119 9.19 -2.79 -16.57
N GLY A 120 10.36 -3.42 -16.58
CA GLY A 120 11.63 -2.79 -16.91
C GLY A 120 12.20 -1.85 -15.85
N HIS A 121 11.61 -1.79 -14.65
CA HIS A 121 12.12 -0.98 -13.54
C HIS A 121 13.43 -1.53 -12.97
N ILE A 122 14.30 -0.62 -12.51
CA ILE A 122 15.68 -0.90 -12.09
C ILE A 122 15.82 -0.65 -10.58
N PHE A 123 16.52 -1.55 -9.89
CA PHE A 123 16.75 -1.50 -8.44
C PHE A 123 18.14 -2.02 -8.08
N CYS A 124 18.57 -1.71 -6.86
CA CYS A 124 19.67 -2.45 -6.23
C CYS A 124 19.25 -3.91 -6.02
N ARG A 125 20.12 -4.87 -6.36
CA ARG A 125 19.80 -6.31 -6.32
C ARG A 125 19.38 -6.75 -4.94
N LYS A 126 20.11 -6.32 -3.90
CA LYS A 126 19.80 -6.54 -2.49
C LYS A 126 18.37 -6.09 -2.12
N CYS A 127 17.97 -4.92 -2.59
CA CYS A 127 16.69 -4.31 -2.26
C CYS A 127 15.53 -5.12 -2.87
N LEU A 128 15.66 -5.49 -4.14
CA LEU A 128 14.67 -6.31 -4.83
C LEU A 128 14.60 -7.72 -4.24
N LEU A 129 15.77 -8.30 -3.91
CA LEU A 129 15.89 -9.57 -3.21
C LEU A 129 15.14 -9.62 -1.88
N THR A 130 15.36 -8.63 -1.01
CA THR A 130 14.66 -8.52 0.27
C THR A 130 13.15 -8.45 0.04
N TRP A 131 12.71 -7.59 -0.89
CA TRP A 131 11.29 -7.46 -1.24
C TRP A 131 10.65 -8.78 -1.69
N LEU A 132 11.34 -9.54 -2.54
CA LEU A 132 10.88 -10.88 -2.95
C LEU A 132 10.86 -11.85 -1.76
N ARG A 133 11.91 -11.88 -0.92
CA ARG A 133 11.99 -12.77 0.26
C ARG A 133 10.88 -12.50 1.28
N ASP A 134 10.46 -11.24 1.41
CA ASP A 134 9.34 -10.82 2.26
C ASP A 134 7.98 -11.29 1.72
N GLY A 135 7.97 -11.95 0.56
CA GLY A 135 6.80 -12.60 -0.03
C GLY A 135 5.98 -11.68 -0.93
N HIS A 136 6.57 -10.60 -1.43
CA HIS A 136 5.90 -9.66 -2.34
C HIS A 136 6.16 -10.03 -3.81
N PRO A 137 5.18 -10.58 -4.55
CA PRO A 137 5.38 -11.06 -5.92
C PRO A 137 5.19 -9.96 -6.99
N THR A 138 5.35 -8.69 -6.61
CA THR A 138 5.05 -7.53 -7.46
C THR A 138 6.18 -6.51 -7.46
N CYS A 139 6.27 -5.71 -8.52
CA CYS A 139 7.23 -4.62 -8.62
C CYS A 139 6.94 -3.54 -7.55
N PRO A 140 7.95 -3.08 -6.77
CA PRO A 140 7.78 -2.02 -5.77
C PRO A 140 7.28 -0.67 -6.35
N LEU A 141 7.61 -0.37 -7.61
CA LEU A 141 7.24 0.89 -8.25
C LEU A 141 5.83 0.87 -8.86
N CYS A 142 5.53 -0.15 -9.67
CA CYS A 142 4.30 -0.18 -10.47
C CYS A 142 3.33 -1.29 -10.08
N ARG A 143 3.66 -2.13 -9.09
CA ARG A 143 2.85 -3.26 -8.60
C ARG A 143 2.53 -4.31 -9.65
N THR A 144 3.18 -4.28 -10.82
CA THR A 144 3.06 -5.34 -11.84
C THR A 144 3.63 -6.64 -11.29
N PRO A 145 2.91 -7.78 -11.39
CA PRO A 145 3.42 -9.07 -10.92
C PRO A 145 4.68 -9.48 -11.70
N PHE A 146 5.62 -10.17 -11.05
CA PHE A 146 6.84 -10.67 -11.73
C PHE A 146 6.54 -11.81 -12.70
N LEU A 147 5.58 -12.66 -12.37
CA LEU A 147 5.07 -13.68 -13.28
C LEU A 147 3.90 -13.09 -14.07
N LYS A 148 4.04 -13.02 -15.40
CA LYS A 148 2.86 -12.97 -16.27
C LYS A 148 2.18 -14.32 -16.12
N THR A 149 1.16 -14.42 -15.28
CA THR A 149 0.22 -15.52 -15.42
C THR A 149 -0.25 -15.48 -16.87
N VAL A 150 -0.01 -16.55 -17.60
CA VAL A 150 -0.65 -16.75 -18.90
C VAL A 150 -2.13 -16.84 -18.59
N THR A 151 -2.80 -15.70 -18.53
CA THR A 151 -4.21 -15.67 -18.87
C THR A 151 -4.25 -16.11 -20.32
N PRO A 152 -4.90 -17.23 -20.67
CA PRO A 152 -5.24 -17.49 -22.05
C PRO A 152 -6.15 -16.34 -22.49
N SER A 153 -5.55 -15.32 -23.08
CA SER A 153 -6.29 -14.31 -23.82
C SER A 153 -6.84 -15.00 -25.08
N SER A 154 -8.12 -14.76 -25.33
CA SER A 154 -8.92 -15.19 -26.48
C SER A 154 -9.41 -16.65 -26.52
N SER A 155 -10.39 -16.95 -25.69
CA SER A 155 -11.63 -17.67 -26.07
C SER A 155 -12.69 -17.20 -25.07
N ALA A 156 -13.28 -16.02 -25.23
CA ALA A 156 -14.53 -15.86 -25.97
C ALA A 156 -15.68 -16.82 -25.56
N GLU A 157 -15.72 -17.31 -24.32
CA GLU A 157 -16.97 -17.83 -23.72
C GLU A 157 -17.17 -17.30 -22.29
N GLN A 158 -17.87 -16.17 -22.25
CA GLN A 158 -18.75 -15.61 -21.23
C GLN A 158 -18.84 -16.29 -19.84
N VAL A 159 -18.49 -15.50 -18.81
CA VAL A 159 -19.30 -15.41 -17.58
C VAL A 159 -19.75 -13.95 -17.44
N SER A 160 -20.59 -13.51 -18.38
CA SER A 160 -21.10 -12.13 -18.53
C SER A 160 -22.12 -11.72 -17.45
N GLY A 161 -21.98 -12.20 -16.22
CA GLY A 161 -22.83 -11.82 -15.10
C GLY A 161 -22.05 -11.20 -13.94
N ALA A 162 -20.83 -11.68 -13.69
CA ALA A 162 -20.05 -11.26 -12.53
C ALA A 162 -19.36 -9.89 -12.70
N ASP A 163 -19.06 -9.50 -13.95
CA ASP A 163 -18.44 -8.20 -14.25
C ASP A 163 -19.49 -7.07 -14.25
N ASP A 164 -20.70 -7.37 -14.74
CA ASP A 164 -21.84 -6.44 -14.71
C ASP A 164 -22.30 -6.16 -13.26
N ASP A 165 -22.35 -7.20 -12.43
CA ASP A 165 -22.68 -7.07 -11.00
C ASP A 165 -21.64 -6.23 -10.23
N PHE A 166 -20.36 -6.34 -10.60
CA PHE A 166 -19.27 -5.56 -10.01
C PHE A 166 -19.37 -4.09 -10.38
N GLU A 167 -19.53 -3.77 -11.66
CA GLU A 167 -19.66 -2.39 -12.14
C GLU A 167 -20.91 -1.71 -11.57
N ALA A 168 -22.01 -2.46 -11.50
CA ALA A 168 -23.26 -1.99 -10.88
C ALA A 168 -23.09 -1.76 -9.36
N ALA A 169 -22.36 -2.62 -8.65
CA ALA A 169 -22.08 -2.43 -7.22
C ALA A 169 -21.16 -1.22 -6.97
N LEU A 170 -20.10 -1.07 -7.77
CA LEU A 170 -19.16 0.04 -7.65
C LEU A 170 -19.84 1.38 -7.91
N SER A 171 -20.64 1.47 -8.97
CA SER A 171 -21.38 2.70 -9.32
C SER A 171 -22.36 3.12 -8.22
N ARG A 172 -23.07 2.17 -7.58
CA ARG A 172 -23.96 2.44 -6.43
C ARG A 172 -23.21 2.97 -5.21
N ILE A 173 -22.05 2.40 -4.88
CA ILE A 173 -21.21 2.88 -3.78
C ILE A 173 -20.72 4.30 -4.05
N ILE A 174 -20.25 4.58 -5.27
CA ILE A 174 -19.78 5.91 -5.67
C ILE A 174 -20.90 6.94 -5.60
N ALA A 175 -22.08 6.62 -6.13
CA ALA A 175 -23.25 7.49 -6.07
C ALA A 175 -23.66 7.80 -4.62
N ALA A 176 -23.69 6.78 -3.74
CA ALA A 176 -24.02 6.97 -2.34
C ALA A 176 -23.06 7.92 -1.62
N TYR A 177 -21.76 7.82 -1.90
CA TYR A 177 -20.73 8.71 -1.35
C TYR A 177 -20.83 10.14 -1.87
N GLN A 178 -21.18 10.32 -3.16
CA GLN A 178 -21.36 11.64 -3.77
C GLN A 178 -22.60 12.36 -3.20
N GLU A 179 -23.71 11.64 -2.99
CA GLU A 179 -24.91 12.16 -2.35
C GLU A 179 -24.64 12.63 -0.92
N GLU A 180 -23.89 11.86 -0.13
CA GLU A 180 -23.51 12.24 1.24
C GLU A 180 -22.62 13.49 1.24
N ARG A 181 -21.62 13.54 0.36
CA ARG A 181 -20.75 14.74 0.23
C ARG A 181 -21.49 15.97 -0.23
N THR A 182 -22.46 15.84 -1.12
CA THR A 182 -23.27 16.97 -1.60
C THR A 182 -24.24 17.43 -0.51
N SER A 183 -24.81 16.52 0.28
CA SER A 183 -25.65 16.84 1.45
C SER A 183 -24.87 17.61 2.53
N ILE A 184 -23.67 17.13 2.89
CA ILE A 184 -22.79 17.80 3.87
C ILE A 184 -22.37 19.19 3.38
N ARG A 185 -22.05 19.33 2.08
CA ARG A 185 -21.66 20.62 1.49
C ARG A 185 -22.83 21.58 1.27
N ALA A 186 -24.05 21.07 1.11
CA ALA A 186 -25.26 21.87 0.93
C ALA A 186 -25.90 22.30 2.26
N ALA A 187 -25.43 21.78 3.40
CA ALA A 187 -25.83 22.26 4.71
C ALA A 187 -25.41 23.74 4.85
N PRO A 188 -26.36 24.68 5.03
CA PRO A 188 -26.01 26.08 5.24
C PRO A 188 -25.21 26.18 6.56
N MET A 189 -24.00 26.74 6.48
CA MET A 189 -23.23 27.12 7.67
C MET A 189 -23.97 28.28 8.37
N HIS A 190 -24.91 27.95 9.26
CA HIS A 190 -25.57 28.93 10.10
C HIS A 190 -24.59 29.33 11.24
N PRO A 191 -24.23 30.61 11.40
CA PRO A 191 -23.17 31.04 12.31
C PRO A 191 -23.53 30.99 13.81
N ASP A 192 -24.47 30.13 14.23
CA ASP A 192 -25.02 30.15 15.60
C ASP A 192 -25.16 28.78 16.28
N GLN A 193 -24.52 27.73 15.75
CA GLN A 193 -24.44 26.41 16.40
C GLN A 193 -23.00 26.09 16.83
N MET A 194 -22.45 26.92 17.72
CA MET A 194 -21.27 26.58 18.53
C MET A 194 -21.61 26.56 20.03
N ALA A 195 -22.89 26.41 20.37
CA ALA A 195 -23.34 26.26 21.75
C ALA A 195 -24.32 25.07 21.87
N GLY A 196 -23.76 23.91 22.18
CA GLY A 196 -24.51 22.75 22.69
C GLY A 196 -24.98 21.77 21.63
N ILE A 197 -24.21 20.71 21.44
CA ILE A 197 -24.66 19.30 21.46
C ILE A 197 -23.38 18.48 21.69
N ILE A 198 -23.09 18.21 22.96
CA ILE A 198 -22.25 17.06 23.33
C ILE A 198 -23.28 15.97 23.66
N PRO A 199 -23.37 14.85 22.90
CA PRO A 199 -24.23 13.75 23.30
C PRO A 199 -23.72 13.19 24.64
N SER A 200 -24.51 13.44 25.67
CA SER A 200 -24.32 12.97 27.03
C SER A 200 -24.50 11.46 27.08
N ALA A 201 -23.42 10.69 26.85
CA ALA A 201 -23.41 9.25 27.06
C ALA A 201 -21.99 8.75 27.37
N PHE A 202 -21.41 9.16 28.50
CA PHE A 202 -20.48 8.32 29.29
C PHE A 202 -20.30 8.95 30.69
N THR A 203 -21.30 8.81 31.55
CA THR A 203 -21.11 8.94 33.00
C THR A 203 -21.04 7.54 33.59
N VAL A 204 -19.83 7.02 33.75
CA VAL A 204 -19.54 5.88 34.63
C VAL A 204 -18.37 6.30 35.51
N PHE A 205 -18.68 6.41 36.82
CA PHE A 205 -17.89 6.85 37.97
C PHE A 205 -17.74 8.37 38.20
N GLY A 206 -18.46 8.83 39.23
CA GLY A 206 -18.52 10.22 39.65
C GLY A 206 -17.32 10.70 40.44
N ALA A 207 -16.81 11.87 40.06
CA ALA A 207 -16.37 13.01 40.87
C ALA A 207 -15.72 14.04 39.90
N PRO A 208 -15.85 15.35 40.13
CA PRO A 208 -15.33 16.36 39.21
C PRO A 208 -13.82 16.49 39.39
N LEU A 209 -13.03 16.07 38.41
CA LEU A 209 -11.63 16.49 38.32
C LEU A 209 -11.58 17.77 37.48
N ALA A 210 -11.05 18.81 38.12
CA ALA A 210 -10.87 20.14 37.58
C ALA A 210 -10.21 20.13 36.20
N VAL A 211 -10.69 21.02 35.34
CA VAL A 211 -10.11 21.36 34.03
C VAL A 211 -8.64 21.74 34.21
N PRO A 212 -7.67 21.01 33.67
CA PRO A 212 -6.35 21.58 33.48
C PRO A 212 -6.43 22.56 32.30
N ALA A 213 -5.96 23.77 32.59
CA ALA A 213 -5.91 24.91 31.71
C ALA A 213 -5.20 24.63 30.37
N GLU A 214 -5.61 25.40 29.38
CA GLU A 214 -5.02 25.61 28.06
C GLU A 214 -3.53 25.22 27.95
N ILE A 215 -3.25 24.17 27.19
CA ILE A 215 -1.91 23.96 26.63
C ILE A 215 -1.77 24.98 25.50
N THR A 216 -1.29 26.17 25.85
CA THR A 216 -0.88 27.18 24.88
C THR A 216 0.36 26.66 24.15
N TYR A 217 0.18 26.29 22.89
CA TYR A 217 1.28 25.98 21.98
C TYR A 217 2.00 27.29 21.66
N THR A 218 2.92 27.70 22.53
CA THR A 218 3.79 28.84 22.26
C THR A 218 5.02 28.35 21.51
N THR A 219 5.20 28.97 20.36
CA THR A 219 6.26 28.79 19.37
C THR A 219 7.64 29.05 19.98
N ASP A 220 8.39 28.01 20.33
CA ASP A 220 9.82 28.13 20.63
C ASP A 220 10.69 27.64 19.46
N ARG A 221 10.55 28.34 18.32
CA ARG A 221 11.37 28.14 17.11
C ARG A 221 12.57 29.09 17.08
N SER A 222 12.73 29.96 18.09
CA SER A 222 13.81 30.95 18.19
C SER A 222 15.06 30.44 18.90
N GLU A 223 14.98 29.37 19.69
CA GLU A 223 16.11 28.90 20.51
C GLU A 223 17.24 28.23 19.69
N PHE A 224 16.98 27.83 18.45
CA PHE A 224 17.97 27.10 17.62
C PHE A 224 18.78 27.98 16.66
N SER A 225 18.61 29.30 16.67
CA SER A 225 19.28 30.20 15.71
C SER A 225 20.75 30.54 16.07
N GLY A 226 21.29 30.02 17.18
CA GLY A 226 22.61 30.44 17.71
C GLY A 226 23.77 29.46 17.55
N MET A 227 23.58 28.27 16.97
CA MET A 227 24.62 27.20 17.00
C MET A 227 25.53 27.12 15.77
N TYR A 228 25.38 28.01 14.79
CA TYR A 228 26.31 28.13 13.67
C TYR A 228 26.83 29.56 13.58
N SER A 229 27.90 29.85 14.30
CA SER A 229 28.80 30.99 14.08
C SER A 229 30.22 30.56 14.38
#